data_AF-A0A1G9VYZ7-F1
#
_entry.id   AF-A0A1G9VYZ7-F1
#
_cell.length_a   1.000
_cell.length_b   1.000
_cell.length_c   1.000
_cell.angle_alpha   90.00
_cell.angle_beta   90.00
_cell.angle_gamma   90.00
#
_symmetry.space_group_name_H-M   'P 1'
#
loop_
_entity.id
_entity.type
_entity.pdbx_description
1 polymer ?
#
loop_
_entity_poly.entity_id
_entity_poly.type
_entity_poly.pdbx_seq_one_letter_code
_entity_poly.pdbx_strand_id
1 'polypeptide(L)'
;MSTPTETALARRWRMDVNMGTSGSPDWQLCPAITEFQWTADPNHEDDTTYDTDGWKTNVKTAQEWEVEATFNRKASPDSTTYSPVHEKLRTAFLAYGEDSRVGIRFYDRNGLPEAYTGEVLVAWEPQGGEYTDLDQVQVTLTGTGPLTPITNPVTP
;
A
#
# COMPACT_ATOMS: atom_id res chain seq x y z
N MET A 1 5.46 30.74 9.15
CA MET A 1 5.14 29.66 8.20
C MET A 1 5.58 30.13 6.83
N SER A 2 6.67 29.59 6.30
CA SER A 2 7.09 29.88 4.92
C SER A 2 6.13 29.18 3.95
N THR A 3 5.65 29.88 2.94
CA THR A 3 4.79 29.28 1.92
C THR A 3 5.61 28.23 1.14
N PRO A 4 5.15 26.97 1.05
CA PRO A 4 5.82 25.96 0.25
C PRO A 4 5.74 26.34 -1.24
N THR A 5 6.87 26.30 -1.95
CA THR A 5 6.96 26.68 -3.37
C THR A 5 7.12 25.49 -4.31
N GLU A 6 7.52 24.33 -3.78
CA GLU A 6 7.85 23.15 -4.57
C GLU A 6 6.81 22.04 -4.40
N THR A 7 6.50 21.34 -5.49
CA THR A 7 5.60 20.18 -5.48
C THR A 7 6.38 18.91 -5.13
N ALA A 8 5.85 18.10 -4.19
CA ALA A 8 6.46 16.83 -3.84
C ALA A 8 6.34 15.81 -4.99
N LEU A 9 7.39 15.01 -5.22
CA LEU A 9 7.42 14.04 -6.31
C LEU A 9 6.69 12.73 -5.92
N ALA A 10 5.94 12.12 -6.83
CA ALA A 10 5.28 10.83 -6.58
C ALA A 10 6.25 9.70 -6.17
N ARG A 11 7.50 9.71 -6.69
CA ARG A 11 8.57 8.75 -6.33
C ARG A 11 9.08 8.85 -4.88
N ARG A 12 8.46 9.71 -4.05
CA ARG A 12 8.76 9.84 -2.63
C ARG A 12 8.26 8.65 -1.82
N TRP A 13 7.21 7.97 -2.29
CA TRP A 13 6.63 6.85 -1.58
C TRP A 13 7.59 5.65 -1.53
N ARG A 14 7.65 5.04 -0.35
CA ARG A 14 8.25 3.72 -0.12
C ARG A 14 7.25 2.83 0.55
N MET A 15 7.34 1.55 0.26
CA MET A 15 6.55 0.50 0.89
C MET A 15 7.50 -0.56 1.45
N ASP A 16 7.33 -0.88 2.72
CA ASP A 16 7.97 -2.03 3.35
C ASP A 16 6.92 -3.10 3.63
N VAL A 17 7.35 -4.34 3.52
CA VAL A 17 6.56 -5.54 3.81
C VAL A 17 7.11 -6.19 5.07
N ASN A 18 6.22 -6.61 5.97
CA ASN A 18 6.61 -7.37 7.16
C ASN A 18 6.93 -8.82 6.76
N MET A 19 8.21 -9.16 6.83
CA MET A 19 8.71 -10.51 6.58
C MET A 19 8.60 -11.42 7.81
N GLY A 20 8.48 -10.83 9.00
CA GLY A 20 8.35 -11.49 10.29
C GLY A 20 6.90 -11.81 10.66
N THR A 21 6.56 -11.60 11.94
CA THR A 21 5.19 -11.80 12.48
C THR A 21 4.62 -10.46 12.95
N SER A 22 3.33 -10.42 13.29
CA SER A 22 2.71 -9.22 13.86
C SER A 22 3.34 -8.80 15.21
N GLY A 23 3.71 -9.76 16.05
CA GLY A 23 4.34 -9.51 17.36
C GLY A 23 5.84 -9.19 17.30
N SER A 24 6.52 -9.59 16.22
CA SER A 24 7.93 -9.29 15.98
C SER A 24 8.12 -8.94 14.50
N PRO A 25 7.78 -7.70 14.09
CA PRO A 25 7.81 -7.31 12.70
C PRO A 25 9.26 -7.17 12.19
N ASP A 26 9.51 -7.72 11.01
CA ASP A 26 10.76 -7.53 10.24
C ASP A 26 10.43 -6.77 8.96
N TRP A 27 10.56 -5.45 9.00
CA TRP A 27 10.19 -4.58 7.90
C TRP A 27 11.27 -4.52 6.84
N GLN A 28 10.98 -5.04 5.65
CA GLN A 28 11.89 -5.02 4.53
C GLN A 28 11.31 -4.22 3.36
N LEU A 29 12.14 -3.37 2.76
CA LEU A 29 11.76 -2.53 1.62
C LEU A 29 11.33 -3.38 0.42
N CYS A 30 10.16 -3.08 -0.15
CA CYS A 30 9.74 -3.62 -1.44
C CYS A 30 10.53 -2.92 -2.56
N PRO A 31 11.42 -3.63 -3.27
CA PRO A 31 12.27 -3.01 -4.27
C PRO A 31 11.55 -2.80 -5.60
N ALA A 32 12.11 -1.90 -6.41
CA ALA A 32 11.77 -1.74 -7.83
C ALA A 32 10.33 -1.31 -8.15
N ILE A 33 9.67 -0.62 -7.22
CA ILE A 33 8.39 0.04 -7.45
C ILE A 33 8.54 1.11 -8.54
N THR A 34 7.71 1.01 -9.57
CA THR A 34 7.62 1.94 -10.70
C THR A 34 6.40 2.85 -10.58
N GLU A 35 5.33 2.37 -9.94
CA GLU A 35 4.11 3.11 -9.68
C GLU A 35 3.57 2.78 -8.29
N PHE A 36 3.06 3.79 -7.59
CA PHE A 36 2.52 3.66 -6.25
C PHE A 36 1.36 4.64 -6.06
N GLN A 37 0.19 4.09 -5.74
CA GLN A 37 -1.03 4.83 -5.44
C GLN A 37 -1.69 4.24 -4.19
N TRP A 38 -2.41 5.06 -3.44
CA TRP A 38 -3.22 4.59 -2.34
C TRP A 38 -4.49 5.41 -2.22
N THR A 39 -5.56 4.76 -1.77
CA THR A 39 -6.86 5.38 -1.52
C THR A 39 -7.34 5.01 -0.12
N ALA A 40 -8.25 5.81 0.43
CA ALA A 40 -8.89 5.53 1.71
C ALA A 40 -10.32 6.06 1.70
N ASP A 41 -11.13 5.45 0.84
CA ASP A 41 -12.44 5.95 0.48
C ASP A 41 -13.47 5.76 1.63
N PRO A 42 -14.16 6.84 2.03
CA PRO A 42 -15.23 6.76 3.01
C PRO A 42 -16.52 6.23 2.38
N ASN A 43 -17.25 5.38 3.10
CA ASN A 43 -18.66 5.13 2.80
C ASN A 43 -19.52 6.20 3.47
N HIS A 44 -20.41 6.83 2.71
CA HIS A 44 -21.34 7.84 3.19
C HIS A 44 -22.77 7.35 3.03
N GLU A 45 -23.52 7.39 4.12
CA GLU A 45 -24.97 7.14 4.10
C GLU A 45 -25.71 8.46 4.30
N ASP A 46 -26.84 8.58 3.62
CA ASP A 46 -27.76 9.70 3.76
C ASP A 46 -28.47 9.60 5.13
N ASP A 47 -28.41 10.67 5.92
CA ASP A 47 -29.08 10.82 7.22
C ASP A 47 -30.00 12.05 7.22
N THR A 48 -30.56 12.37 6.05
CA THR A 48 -31.44 13.53 5.86
C THR A 48 -32.77 13.30 6.57
N THR A 49 -33.17 14.25 7.40
CA THR A 49 -34.46 14.26 8.10
C THR A 49 -35.32 15.43 7.61
N TYR A 50 -36.60 15.48 8.00
CA TYR A 50 -37.48 16.60 7.67
C TYR A 50 -37.01 17.95 8.26
N ASP A 51 -36.15 17.91 9.27
CA ASP A 51 -35.63 19.09 9.96
C ASP A 51 -34.35 19.67 9.32
N THR A 52 -33.86 19.10 8.21
CA THR A 52 -32.61 19.56 7.56
C THR A 52 -32.83 20.71 6.56
N ASP A 53 -33.99 21.38 6.59
CA ASP A 53 -34.33 22.54 5.74
C ASP A 53 -34.08 22.31 4.23
N GLY A 54 -34.25 21.05 3.77
CA GLY A 54 -34.06 20.67 2.37
C GLY A 54 -32.61 20.44 1.95
N TRP A 55 -31.64 20.52 2.87
CA TRP A 55 -30.25 20.16 2.63
C TRP A 55 -30.00 18.69 2.94
N LYS A 56 -29.22 18.03 2.09
CA LYS A 56 -28.78 16.66 2.36
C LYS A 56 -27.73 16.63 3.45
N THR A 57 -27.90 15.74 4.42
CA THR A 57 -26.90 15.40 5.43
C THR A 57 -26.36 14.01 5.16
N ASN A 58 -25.05 13.82 5.35
CA ASN A 58 -24.40 12.53 5.13
C ASN A 58 -23.55 12.19 6.34
N VAL A 59 -23.56 10.92 6.73
CA VAL A 59 -22.75 10.37 7.82
C VAL A 59 -21.77 9.36 7.24
N LYS A 60 -20.50 9.46 7.65
CA LYS A 60 -19.50 8.44 7.30
C LYS A 60 -19.72 7.19 8.14
N THR A 61 -20.06 6.08 7.50
CA THR A 61 -20.43 4.82 8.19
C THR A 61 -19.32 3.78 8.16
N ALA A 62 -18.49 3.81 7.12
CA ALA A 62 -17.33 2.94 6.98
C ALA A 62 -16.21 3.67 6.26
N GLN A 63 -15.04 3.03 6.24
CA GLN A 63 -13.91 3.46 5.41
C GLN A 63 -13.13 2.22 5.00
N GLU A 64 -12.88 2.12 3.71
CA GLU A 64 -11.96 1.14 3.14
C GLU A 64 -10.68 1.85 2.72
N TRP A 65 -9.62 1.08 2.49
CA TRP A 65 -8.38 1.60 1.97
C TRP A 65 -7.66 0.54 1.16
N GLU A 66 -6.90 1.01 0.19
CA GLU A 66 -6.18 0.17 -0.74
C GLU A 66 -4.84 0.81 -1.10
N VAL A 67 -3.85 -0.04 -1.38
CA VAL A 67 -2.58 0.37 -1.96
C VAL A 67 -2.37 -0.40 -3.26
N GLU A 68 -2.18 0.33 -4.36
CA GLU A 68 -1.83 -0.23 -5.66
C GLU A 68 -0.36 0.08 -5.93
N ALA A 69 0.44 -0.97 -6.16
CA ALA A 69 1.85 -0.82 -6.45
C ALA A 69 2.28 -1.70 -7.62
N THR A 70 2.94 -1.10 -8.60
CA THR A 70 3.56 -1.83 -9.72
C THR A 70 5.06 -1.88 -9.50
N PHE A 71 5.67 -3.06 -9.64
CA PHE A 71 7.11 -3.24 -9.53
C PHE A 71 7.68 -4.19 -10.56
N ASN A 72 8.95 -3.96 -10.92
CA ASN A 72 9.68 -4.87 -11.81
C ASN A 72 10.19 -6.06 -11.00
N ARG A 73 9.94 -7.28 -11.47
CA ARG A 73 10.48 -8.50 -10.85
C ARG A 73 11.97 -8.57 -11.08
N LYS A 74 12.74 -8.18 -10.07
CA LYS A 74 14.20 -8.28 -10.11
C LYS A 74 14.65 -9.67 -9.65
N ALA A 75 15.44 -10.34 -10.49
CA ALA A 75 16.23 -11.51 -10.13
C ALA A 75 17.70 -11.11 -9.98
N SER A 76 18.44 -11.79 -9.09
CA SER A 76 19.88 -11.60 -9.00
C SER A 76 20.57 -12.33 -10.16
N PRO A 77 21.61 -11.75 -10.80
CA PRO A 77 22.27 -12.35 -11.97
C PRO A 77 22.79 -13.77 -11.73
N ASP A 78 23.23 -14.06 -10.50
CA ASP A 78 23.85 -15.32 -10.11
C ASP A 78 22.92 -16.24 -9.30
N SER A 79 21.63 -15.91 -9.22
CA SER A 79 20.66 -16.68 -8.44
C SER A 79 19.37 -16.93 -9.21
N THR A 80 18.81 -18.11 -9.04
CA THR A 80 17.46 -18.44 -9.52
C THR A 80 16.36 -17.94 -8.56
N THR A 81 16.69 -17.00 -7.67
CA THR A 81 15.77 -16.48 -6.65
C THR A 81 15.31 -15.07 -6.98
N TYR A 82 13.99 -14.87 -6.97
CA TYR A 82 13.39 -13.54 -6.95
C TYR A 82 13.57 -12.87 -5.57
N SER A 83 13.26 -11.57 -5.49
CA SER A 83 13.24 -10.85 -4.21
C SER A 83 12.35 -11.58 -3.19
N PRO A 84 12.84 -11.84 -1.97
CA PRO A 84 12.04 -12.46 -0.91
C PRO A 84 10.75 -11.70 -0.61
N VAL A 85 10.78 -10.37 -0.71
CA VAL A 85 9.60 -9.51 -0.48
C VAL A 85 8.54 -9.73 -1.56
N HIS A 86 8.95 -9.83 -2.82
CA HIS A 86 8.02 -10.12 -3.93
C HIS A 86 7.42 -11.52 -3.79
N GLU A 87 8.21 -12.51 -3.38
CA GLU A 87 7.70 -13.87 -3.17
C GLU A 87 6.76 -13.99 -1.96
N LYS A 88 6.97 -13.20 -0.88
CA LYS A 88 6.02 -13.12 0.25
C LYS A 88 4.64 -12.67 -0.22
N LEU A 89 4.58 -11.64 -1.07
CA LEU A 89 3.31 -11.16 -1.64
C LEU A 89 2.68 -12.20 -2.56
N ARG A 90 3.47 -12.82 -3.45
CA ARG A 90 2.98 -13.87 -4.37
C ARG A 90 2.45 -15.10 -3.64
N THR A 91 3.11 -15.52 -2.57
CA THR A 91 2.70 -16.68 -1.76
C THR A 91 1.46 -16.36 -0.93
N ALA A 92 1.37 -15.17 -0.35
CA ALA A 92 0.16 -14.71 0.35
C ALA A 92 -1.06 -14.64 -0.57
N PHE A 93 -0.90 -14.21 -1.82
CA PHE A 93 -1.98 -14.23 -2.83
C PHE A 93 -2.55 -15.64 -3.07
N LEU A 94 -1.70 -16.68 -3.07
CA LEU A 94 -2.11 -18.06 -3.27
C LEU A 94 -2.61 -18.74 -1.97
N ALA A 95 -2.40 -18.11 -0.83
CA ALA A 95 -2.77 -18.63 0.48
C ALA A 95 -4.21 -18.28 0.84
N TYR A 96 -4.68 -18.82 1.96
CA TYR A 96 -6.00 -18.55 2.51
C TYR A 96 -5.91 -18.30 4.02
N GLY A 97 -6.94 -17.66 4.57
CA GLY A 97 -7.06 -17.47 6.03
C GLY A 97 -6.08 -16.43 6.57
N GLU A 98 -5.32 -16.79 7.59
CA GLU A 98 -4.32 -15.89 8.19
C GLU A 98 -3.08 -15.75 7.30
N ASP A 99 -2.70 -16.81 6.57
CA ASP A 99 -1.53 -16.82 5.70
C ASP A 99 -1.68 -15.94 4.44
N SER A 100 -2.91 -15.57 4.08
CA SER A 100 -3.18 -14.63 2.98
C SER A 100 -3.02 -13.16 3.38
N ARG A 101 -2.77 -12.89 4.67
CA ARG A 101 -2.66 -11.54 5.21
C ARG A 101 -1.21 -11.12 5.32
N VAL A 102 -0.93 -9.89 4.92
CA VAL A 102 0.42 -9.33 4.96
C VAL A 102 0.40 -7.99 5.67
N GLY A 103 1.30 -7.81 6.63
CA GLY A 103 1.54 -6.50 7.23
C GLY A 103 2.36 -5.62 6.29
N ILE A 104 1.88 -4.42 6.01
CA ILE A 104 2.62 -3.42 5.22
C ILE A 104 2.75 -2.11 6.00
N ARG A 105 3.77 -1.33 5.62
CA ARG A 105 3.85 0.09 5.95
C ARG A 105 4.33 0.86 4.74
N PHE A 106 3.84 2.07 4.57
CA PHE A 106 4.27 2.95 3.49
C PHE A 106 4.42 4.37 4.00
N TYR A 107 5.43 5.08 3.49
CA TYR A 107 5.87 6.34 4.06
C TYR A 107 6.67 7.17 3.05
N ASP A 108 6.82 8.46 3.36
CA ASP A 108 7.65 9.36 2.58
C ASP A 108 9.15 9.11 2.84
N ARG A 109 9.92 8.85 1.78
CA ARG A 109 11.36 8.58 1.88
C ARG A 109 12.23 9.75 2.36
N ASN A 110 11.71 10.97 2.33
CA ASN A 110 12.40 12.20 2.72
C ASN A 110 12.05 12.61 4.16
N GLY A 111 11.33 11.77 4.92
CA GLY A 111 10.98 12.05 6.31
C GLY A 111 9.79 13.00 6.48
N LEU A 112 9.00 13.25 5.43
CA LEU A 112 7.74 13.98 5.55
C LEU A 112 6.73 13.19 6.42
N PRO A 113 5.77 13.86 7.07
CA PRO A 113 4.95 13.24 8.13
C PRO A 113 4.01 12.13 7.65
N GLU A 114 3.81 11.96 6.34
CA GLU A 114 2.97 10.90 5.80
C GLU A 114 3.65 9.54 5.92
N ALA A 115 3.14 8.74 6.87
CA ALA A 115 3.52 7.36 7.08
C ALA A 115 2.35 6.59 7.69
N TYR A 116 2.08 5.40 7.16
CA TYR A 116 0.94 4.58 7.53
C TYR A 116 1.33 3.10 7.61
N THR A 117 0.57 2.33 8.38
CA THR A 117 0.70 0.87 8.47
C THR A 117 -0.67 0.19 8.54
N GLY A 118 -0.74 -1.05 8.07
CA GLY A 118 -1.96 -1.85 8.12
C GLY A 118 -1.71 -3.29 7.64
N GLU A 119 -2.74 -4.11 7.77
CA GLU A 119 -2.77 -5.50 7.29
C GLU A 119 -3.63 -5.60 6.04
N VAL A 120 -3.12 -6.26 4.99
CA VAL A 120 -3.73 -6.30 3.66
C VAL A 120 -3.92 -7.73 3.15
N LEU A 121 -4.89 -7.88 2.25
CA LEU A 121 -4.99 -9.00 1.32
C LEU A 121 -4.32 -8.63 0.01
N VAL A 122 -3.60 -9.58 -0.59
CA VAL A 122 -2.84 -9.36 -1.80
C VAL A 122 -3.61 -9.91 -2.99
N ALA A 123 -3.86 -9.07 -4.00
CA ALA A 123 -4.08 -9.51 -5.38
C ALA A 123 -2.77 -9.39 -6.17
N TRP A 124 -2.48 -10.38 -7.01
CA TRP A 124 -1.24 -10.45 -7.77
C TRP A 124 -1.52 -10.56 -9.27
N GLU A 125 -1.14 -9.53 -10.01
CA GLU A 125 -1.44 -9.41 -11.43
C GLU A 125 -0.14 -9.17 -12.23
N PRO A 126 0.36 -10.18 -12.95
CA PRO A 126 1.45 -9.98 -13.90
C PRO A 126 1.04 -8.96 -14.99
N GLN A 127 1.94 -8.02 -15.29
CA GLN A 127 1.74 -6.94 -16.26
C GLN A 127 2.75 -7.06 -17.41
N GLY A 128 2.40 -6.47 -18.55
CA GLY A 128 3.13 -6.63 -19.82
C GLY A 128 2.66 -7.85 -20.62
N GLY A 129 3.45 -8.28 -21.60
CA GLY A 129 3.16 -9.48 -22.39
C GLY A 129 3.84 -9.52 -23.76
N GLU A 130 4.40 -8.41 -24.21
CA GLU A 130 5.25 -8.38 -25.39
C GLU A 130 6.65 -8.93 -25.06
N TYR A 131 7.32 -9.53 -26.05
CA TYR A 131 8.66 -10.12 -25.89
C TYR A 131 9.76 -9.09 -25.51
N THR A 132 9.48 -7.79 -25.68
CA THR A 132 10.35 -6.68 -25.29
C THR A 132 10.01 -6.08 -23.93
N ASP A 133 8.87 -6.46 -23.34
CA ASP A 133 8.43 -5.90 -22.08
C ASP A 133 9.31 -6.38 -20.94
N LEU A 134 9.41 -5.53 -19.91
CA LEU A 134 10.00 -5.93 -18.64
C LEU A 134 9.01 -6.83 -17.90
N ASP A 135 9.52 -7.80 -17.15
CA ASP A 135 8.72 -8.61 -16.23
C ASP A 135 8.23 -7.71 -15.07
N GLN A 136 6.97 -7.27 -15.17
CA GLN A 136 6.31 -6.39 -14.22
C GLN A 136 5.16 -7.10 -13.53
N VAL A 137 4.89 -6.70 -12.30
CA VAL A 137 3.73 -7.15 -11.54
C VAL A 137 3.09 -5.96 -10.88
N GLN A 138 1.77 -5.88 -11.00
CA GLN A 138 0.93 -5.04 -10.19
C GLN A 138 0.40 -5.85 -9.01
N VAL A 139 0.49 -5.27 -7.82
CA VAL A 139 -0.19 -5.77 -6.64
C VAL A 139 -1.23 -4.78 -6.18
N THR A 140 -2.42 -5.31 -5.89
CA THR A 140 -3.49 -4.56 -5.25
C THR A 140 -3.63 -5.07 -3.83
N LEU A 141 -3.46 -4.17 -2.86
CA LEU A 141 -3.34 -4.48 -1.44
C LEU A 141 -4.53 -3.89 -0.69
N THR A 142 -5.59 -4.69 -0.53
CA THR A 142 -6.83 -4.26 0.09
C THR A 142 -6.75 -4.41 1.61
N GLY A 143 -7.02 -3.32 2.35
CA GLY A 143 -6.98 -3.29 3.80
C GLY A 143 -8.02 -4.18 4.48
N THR A 144 -7.60 -4.98 5.46
CA THR A 144 -8.50 -5.85 6.26
C THR A 144 -8.83 -5.29 7.65
N GLY A 145 -8.41 -4.06 7.91
CA GLY A 145 -8.53 -3.40 9.20
C GLY A 145 -8.17 -1.92 9.08
N PRO A 146 -7.93 -1.22 10.21
CA PRO A 146 -7.66 0.21 10.18
C PRO A 146 -6.32 0.54 9.52
N LEU A 147 -6.31 1.54 8.64
CA LEU A 147 -5.08 2.21 8.22
C LEU A 147 -4.60 3.12 9.36
N THR A 148 -3.46 2.78 9.96
CA THR A 148 -2.97 3.45 11.16
C THR A 148 -1.84 4.42 10.81
N PRO A 149 -1.96 5.72 11.11
CA PRO A 149 -0.85 6.66 10.99
C PRO A 149 0.28 6.29 11.95
N ILE A 150 1.52 6.36 11.47
CA ILE A 150 2.72 6.07 12.26
C ILE A 150 3.72 7.21 12.16
N THR A 151 4.68 7.27 13.09
CA THR A 151 5.85 8.13 12.90
C THR A 151 6.66 7.59 11.72
N ASN A 152 7.05 8.48 10.80
CA ASN A 152 7.87 8.09 9.66
C ASN A 152 9.18 7.43 10.16
N PRO A 153 9.50 6.20 9.72
CA PRO A 153 10.70 5.50 10.15
C PRO A 153 11.99 6.12 9.59
N VAL A 154 11.89 7.00 8.59
CA VAL A 154 13.01 7.82 8.14
C VAL A 154 13.09 9.03 9.05
N THR A 155 14.08 9.04 9.93
CA THR A 155 14.47 10.26 10.65
C THR A 155 14.93 11.29 9.62
N PRO A 156 14.43 12.54 9.66
CA PRO A 156 14.95 13.62 8.81
C PRO A 156 16.41 13.96 9.11
#